data_AF-A0A2G6L179-F1
#
_entry.id   AF-A0A2G6L179-F1
#
_cell.length_a   1.000
_cell.length_b   1.000
_cell.length_c   1.000
_cell.angle_alpha   90.00
_cell.angle_beta   90.00
_cell.angle_gamma   90.00
#
_symmetry.space_group_name_H-M   'P 1'
#
loop_
_entity.id
_entity.type
_entity.pdbx_description
1 polymer ?
#
loop_
_entity_poly.entity_id
_entity_poly.type
_entity_poly.pdbx_seq_one_letter_code
_entity_poly.pdbx_strand_id
1 'polypeptide(L)'
;MSNLSLRYADELGIQPAKIKGMEQHGLCFFTWHDSEVAGGQCSCCNTIVWVSPRESPILAEARPGSVPPSGDEYRKYYQNKLNRFLLSLPPCPSCGETKYDRFINNVTFPRFPDGTDFDDSREDIELINAAPNSVEVWWFKV
;
A
#
# COMPACT_ATOMS: atom_id res chain seq x y z
N MET A 1 -22.77 -2.27 5.40
CA MET A 1 -21.92 -3.45 5.14
C MET A 1 -20.53 -2.91 4.82
N SER A 2 -19.48 -3.39 5.47
CA SER A 2 -18.11 -2.96 5.15
C SER A 2 -17.72 -3.53 3.78
N ASN A 3 -17.24 -2.71 2.85
CA ASN A 3 -16.69 -3.16 1.56
C ASN A 3 -15.27 -3.79 1.70
N LEU A 4 -14.94 -4.29 2.88
CA LEU A 4 -13.69 -4.97 3.19
C LEU A 4 -13.87 -6.48 3.01
N SER A 5 -12.89 -7.11 2.38
CA SER A 5 -12.84 -8.55 2.15
C SER A 5 -11.39 -9.04 2.20
N LEU A 6 -11.19 -10.31 2.54
CA LEU A 6 -9.91 -10.97 2.32
C LEU A 6 -9.86 -11.46 0.86
N ARG A 7 -8.70 -11.28 0.22
CA ARG A 7 -8.39 -11.80 -1.11
C ARG A 7 -6.98 -12.36 -1.11
N TYR A 8 -6.74 -13.37 -1.93
CA TYR A 8 -5.37 -13.86 -2.09
C TYR A 8 -4.49 -12.79 -2.75
N ALA A 9 -3.23 -12.71 -2.30
CA ALA A 9 -2.28 -11.72 -2.79
C ALA A 9 -2.01 -11.87 -4.30
N ASP A 10 -1.99 -13.10 -4.82
CA ASP A 10 -1.78 -13.40 -6.23
C ASP A 10 -2.90 -12.88 -7.14
N GLU A 11 -4.16 -12.94 -6.69
CA GLU A 11 -5.32 -12.37 -7.39
C GLU A 11 -5.19 -10.85 -7.62
N LEU A 12 -4.35 -10.19 -6.82
CA LEU A 12 -4.13 -8.76 -6.82
C LEU A 12 -2.76 -8.35 -7.36
N GLY A 13 -1.93 -9.31 -7.79
CA GLY A 13 -0.56 -9.04 -8.22
C GLY A 13 0.34 -8.49 -7.10
N ILE A 14 0.05 -8.86 -5.84
CA ILE A 14 0.86 -8.52 -4.67
C ILE A 14 1.81 -9.69 -4.41
N GLN A 15 3.09 -9.41 -4.19
CA GLN A 15 4.09 -10.40 -3.85
C GLN A 15 4.38 -10.39 -2.35
N PRO A 16 3.91 -11.38 -1.58
CA PRO A 16 4.34 -11.57 -0.20
C PRO A 16 5.73 -12.21 -0.20
N ALA A 17 6.68 -11.59 0.48
CA ALA A 17 8.04 -12.12 0.60
C ALA A 17 8.66 -11.76 1.95
N LYS A 18 9.58 -12.59 2.41
CA LYS A 18 10.53 -12.19 3.45
C LYS A 18 11.75 -11.54 2.81
N ILE A 19 12.39 -10.63 3.51
CA ILE A 19 13.69 -10.08 3.09
C ILE A 19 14.79 -10.90 3.77
N LYS A 20 15.77 -11.34 3.00
CA LYS A 20 16.90 -12.13 3.52
C LYS A 20 17.70 -11.32 4.55
N GLY A 21 17.99 -11.93 5.70
CA GLY A 21 18.60 -11.27 6.86
C GLY A 21 17.64 -10.44 7.71
N MET A 22 16.35 -10.39 7.35
CA MET A 22 15.28 -9.68 8.06
C MET A 22 14.04 -10.57 8.24
N GLU A 23 14.20 -11.90 8.13
CA GLU A 23 13.11 -12.88 8.11
C GLU A 23 12.30 -12.90 9.41
N GLN A 24 12.92 -12.51 10.54
CA GLN A 24 12.29 -12.40 11.84
C GLN A 24 11.16 -11.37 11.91
N HIS A 25 11.20 -10.35 11.04
CA HIS A 25 10.19 -9.30 11.00
C HIS A 25 8.90 -9.75 10.29
N GLY A 26 8.93 -10.91 9.62
CA GLY A 26 7.77 -11.51 8.97
C GLY A 26 7.68 -11.21 7.48
N LEU A 27 6.48 -11.35 6.92
CA LEU A 27 6.23 -11.07 5.51
C LEU A 27 6.08 -9.57 5.27
N CYS A 28 6.73 -9.10 4.21
CA CYS A 28 6.49 -7.81 3.60
C CYS A 28 5.74 -8.02 2.27
N PHE A 29 5.09 -6.98 1.77
CA PHE A 29 4.20 -7.05 0.60
C PHE A 29 4.66 -6.07 -0.47
N PHE A 30 5.08 -6.62 -1.61
CA PHE A 30 5.65 -5.84 -2.71
C PHE A 30 4.67 -5.75 -3.87
N THR A 31 4.75 -4.64 -4.61
CA THR A 31 4.03 -4.43 -5.86
C THR A 31 5.03 -4.01 -6.92
N TRP A 32 4.81 -4.42 -8.16
CA TRP A 32 5.72 -4.16 -9.28
C TRP A 32 5.14 -3.15 -10.27
N HIS A 33 5.93 -2.79 -11.28
CA HIS A 33 5.61 -1.74 -12.25
C HIS A 33 4.27 -1.91 -12.99
N ASP A 34 3.79 -3.15 -13.14
CA ASP A 34 2.54 -3.53 -13.78
C ASP A 34 1.39 -3.74 -12.78
N SER A 35 1.64 -3.51 -11.47
CA SER A 35 0.64 -3.70 -10.43
C SER A 35 -0.49 -2.69 -10.55
N GLU A 36 -1.72 -3.20 -10.55
CA GLU A 36 -2.94 -2.39 -10.60
C GLU A 36 -3.51 -2.11 -9.20
N VAL A 37 -2.71 -2.28 -8.14
CA VAL A 37 -3.12 -2.05 -6.76
C VAL A 37 -2.28 -0.99 -6.07
N ALA A 38 -2.90 -0.29 -5.13
CA ALA A 38 -2.21 0.55 -4.14
C ALA A 38 -2.80 0.26 -2.77
N GLY A 39 -2.10 0.68 -1.71
CA GLY A 39 -2.53 0.43 -0.35
C GLY A 39 -2.35 1.62 0.58
N GLY A 40 -3.06 1.58 1.71
CA GLY A 40 -2.74 2.38 2.88
C GLY A 40 -2.33 1.46 4.02
N GLN A 41 -1.19 1.76 4.64
CA GLN A 41 -0.72 1.04 5.83
C GLN A 41 -1.12 1.78 7.10
N CYS A 42 -1.72 1.05 8.03
CA CYS A 42 -2.14 1.56 9.32
C CYS A 42 -0.92 1.91 10.18
N SER A 43 -0.91 3.10 10.80
CA SER A 43 0.17 3.54 11.66
C SER A 43 0.19 2.86 13.04
N CYS A 44 -0.92 2.23 13.43
CA CYS A 44 -1.06 1.61 14.76
C CYS A 44 -0.66 0.13 14.78
N CYS A 45 -1.01 -0.63 13.74
CA CYS A 45 -0.77 -2.08 13.69
C CYS A 45 -0.11 -2.55 12.38
N ASN A 46 0.31 -1.63 11.51
CA ASN A 46 1.00 -1.91 10.25
C ASN A 46 0.22 -2.77 9.24
N THR A 47 -1.06 -3.06 9.50
CA THR A 47 -1.94 -3.73 8.54
C THR A 47 -2.14 -2.86 7.31
N ILE A 48 -2.04 -3.46 6.13
CA ILE A 48 -2.25 -2.78 4.85
C ILE A 48 -3.68 -3.08 4.37
N VAL A 49 -4.37 -2.04 3.91
CA VAL A 49 -5.62 -2.17 3.15
C VAL A 49 -5.33 -1.80 1.70
N TRP A 50 -5.57 -2.73 0.80
CA TRP A 50 -5.35 -2.59 -0.64
C TRP A 50 -6.61 -2.13 -1.36
N VAL A 51 -6.44 -1.40 -2.46
CA VAL A 51 -7.50 -0.87 -3.32
C VAL A 51 -7.08 -0.92 -4.78
N SER A 52 -8.05 -0.78 -5.68
CA SER A 52 -7.81 -0.44 -7.08
C SER A 52 -7.68 1.09 -7.21
N PRO A 53 -6.52 1.64 -7.61
CA PRO A 53 -6.35 3.08 -7.80
C PRO A 53 -7.27 3.64 -8.88
N ARG A 54 -7.65 2.82 -9.87
CA ARG A 54 -8.54 3.21 -10.97
C ARG A 54 -10.00 3.32 -10.55
N GLU A 55 -10.41 2.54 -9.55
CA GLU A 55 -11.76 2.59 -9.00
C GLU A 55 -11.87 3.64 -7.87
N SER A 56 -10.75 4.02 -7.24
CA SER A 56 -10.75 5.07 -6.22
C SER A 56 -11.06 6.45 -6.83
N PRO A 57 -12.14 7.13 -6.41
CA PRO A 57 -12.49 8.45 -6.94
C PRO A 57 -11.46 9.52 -6.60
N ILE A 58 -10.61 9.30 -5.57
CA ILE A 58 -9.55 10.22 -5.16
C ILE A 58 -8.28 9.94 -5.96
N LEU A 59 -7.86 8.67 -6.09
CA LEU A 59 -6.63 8.35 -6.81
C LEU A 59 -6.79 8.54 -8.33
N ALA A 60 -7.96 8.20 -8.88
CA ALA A 60 -8.30 8.37 -10.29
C ALA A 60 -8.69 9.81 -10.68
N GLU A 61 -8.76 10.76 -9.73
CA GLU A 61 -9.20 12.12 -10.06
C GLU A 61 -8.24 12.78 -11.08
N ALA A 62 -8.83 13.48 -12.06
CA ALA A 62 -8.07 14.26 -13.02
C ALA A 62 -7.37 15.43 -12.31
N ARG A 63 -6.12 15.71 -12.72
CA ARG A 63 -5.40 16.91 -12.28
C ARG A 63 -6.20 18.15 -12.69
N PRO A 64 -6.52 19.08 -11.77
CA PRO A 64 -7.16 20.34 -12.12
C PRO A 64 -6.31 21.14 -13.12
N GLY A 65 -6.93 21.85 -14.06
CA GLY A 65 -6.21 22.66 -15.05
C GLY A 65 -5.33 23.77 -14.44
N SER A 66 -5.61 24.16 -13.19
CA SER A 66 -4.83 25.16 -12.43
C SER A 66 -3.54 24.64 -11.81
N VAL A 67 -3.38 23.32 -11.64
CA VAL A 67 -2.16 22.73 -11.09
C VAL A 67 -1.20 22.47 -12.24
N PRO A 68 0.08 22.86 -12.23
CA PRO A 68 1.03 22.56 -13.30
C PRO A 68 1.33 21.05 -13.44
N PRO A 69 1.87 20.57 -14.58
CA PRO A 69 2.18 19.14 -14.78
C PRO A 69 3.39 18.65 -13.98
N SER A 70 4.20 19.56 -13.45
CA SER A 70 5.42 19.27 -12.67
C SER A 70 5.76 20.43 -11.75
N GLY A 71 6.73 20.22 -10.85
CA GLY A 71 7.20 21.25 -9.91
C GLY A 71 6.50 21.19 -8.55
N ASP A 72 6.76 22.18 -7.71
CA ASP A 72 6.38 22.12 -6.29
C ASP A 72 4.86 22.15 -6.06
N GLU A 73 4.12 22.89 -6.88
CA GLU A 73 2.66 22.90 -6.81
C GLU A 73 2.06 21.54 -7.19
N TYR A 74 2.62 20.89 -8.21
CA TYR A 74 2.24 19.52 -8.58
C TYR A 74 2.53 18.54 -7.43
N ARG A 75 3.73 18.63 -6.82
CA ARG A 75 4.10 17.77 -5.68
C ARG A 75 3.16 17.95 -4.48
N LYS A 76 2.84 19.20 -4.14
CA LYS A 76 1.89 19.52 -3.05
C LYS A 76 0.50 18.97 -3.34
N TYR A 77 0.00 19.14 -4.57
CA TYR A 77 -1.27 18.57 -5.00
C TYR A 77 -1.26 17.05 -4.90
N TYR A 78 -0.20 16.39 -5.38
CA TYR A 78 -0.07 14.94 -5.33
C TYR A 78 -0.01 14.43 -3.88
N GLN A 79 0.78 15.04 -3.01
CA GLN A 79 0.82 14.72 -1.58
C GLN A 79 -0.55 14.90 -0.91
N ASN A 80 -1.26 15.98 -1.23
CA ASN A 80 -2.62 16.19 -0.73
C ASN A 80 -3.60 15.10 -1.21
N LYS A 81 -3.49 14.68 -2.48
CA LYS A 81 -4.27 13.55 -3.02
C LYS A 81 -4.02 12.27 -2.24
N LEU A 82 -2.76 11.92 -1.98
CA LEU A 82 -2.41 10.74 -1.18
C LEU A 82 -2.95 10.84 0.25
N ASN A 83 -2.84 12.00 0.90
CA ASN A 83 -3.38 12.21 2.24
C ASN A 83 -4.91 12.05 2.29
N ARG A 84 -5.64 12.62 1.32
CA ARG A 84 -7.09 12.43 1.22
C ARG A 84 -7.46 10.97 1.00
N PHE A 85 -6.69 10.24 0.20
CA PHE A 85 -6.89 8.81 0.01
C PHE A 85 -6.73 8.03 1.32
N LEU A 86 -5.64 8.24 2.06
CA LEU A 86 -5.40 7.57 3.34
C LEU A 86 -6.52 7.85 4.37
N LEU A 87 -7.04 9.08 4.39
CA LEU A 87 -8.17 9.47 5.25
C LEU A 87 -9.52 8.88 4.80
N SER A 88 -9.65 8.48 3.54
CA SER A 88 -10.87 7.88 3.00
C SER A 88 -10.99 6.38 3.28
N LEU A 89 -9.90 5.74 3.70
CA LEU A 89 -9.91 4.30 3.97
C LEU A 89 -10.84 3.97 5.15
N PRO A 90 -11.49 2.79 5.12
CA PRO A 90 -12.33 2.35 6.22
C PRO A 90 -11.49 2.14 7.49
N PRO A 91 -12.12 2.03 8.67
CA PRO A 91 -11.44 1.59 9.89
C PRO A 91 -10.59 0.34 9.64
N CYS A 92 -9.38 0.32 10.19
CA CYS A 92 -8.45 -0.78 10.02
C CYS A 92 -9.11 -2.11 10.42
N PRO A 93 -9.14 -3.13 9.55
CA PRO A 93 -9.80 -4.38 9.85
C PRO A 93 -9.12 -5.15 11.00
N SER A 94 -7.85 -4.85 11.31
CA SER A 94 -7.12 -5.50 12.40
C SER A 94 -7.27 -4.81 13.76
N CYS A 95 -7.27 -3.47 13.82
CA CYS A 95 -7.28 -2.74 15.10
C CYS A 95 -8.43 -1.74 15.27
N GLY A 96 -9.25 -1.52 14.25
CA GLY A 96 -10.37 -0.58 14.27
C GLY A 96 -10.01 0.90 14.15
N GLU A 97 -8.73 1.26 14.19
CA GLU A 97 -8.28 2.65 14.05
C GLU A 97 -8.40 3.16 12.61
N THR A 98 -8.66 4.45 12.43
CA THR A 98 -8.73 5.13 11.11
C THR A 98 -7.43 5.85 10.75
N LYS A 99 -6.31 5.44 11.37
CA LYS A 99 -5.00 6.08 11.22
C LYS A 99 -4.16 5.31 10.20
N TYR A 100 -4.15 5.80 8.96
CA TYR A 100 -3.23 5.36 7.91
C TYR A 100 -2.27 6.50 7.59
N ASP A 101 -0.97 6.22 7.60
CA ASP A 101 0.09 7.22 7.46
C ASP A 101 1.04 6.92 6.28
N ARG A 102 0.93 5.74 5.66
CA ARG A 102 1.78 5.37 4.54
C ARG A 102 0.98 4.87 3.36
N PHE A 103 1.16 5.54 2.23
CA PHE A 103 0.66 5.10 0.93
C PHE A 103 1.64 4.09 0.32
N ILE A 104 1.13 2.95 -0.12
CA ILE A 104 1.90 1.82 -0.66
C ILE A 104 1.61 1.69 -2.15
N ASN A 105 2.67 1.59 -2.95
CA ASN A 105 2.62 1.30 -4.38
C ASN A 105 3.95 0.66 -4.80
N ASN A 106 4.23 0.64 -6.11
CA ASN A 106 5.44 0.04 -6.68
C ASN A 106 6.74 0.85 -6.43
N VAL A 107 6.66 1.97 -5.70
CA VAL A 107 7.80 2.84 -5.38
C VAL A 107 7.93 3.04 -3.88
N THR A 108 6.83 3.04 -3.13
CA THR A 108 6.82 3.18 -1.68
C THR A 108 6.48 1.84 -1.04
N PHE A 109 7.49 1.21 -0.43
CA PHE A 109 7.32 -0.09 0.20
C PHE A 109 6.71 -0.01 1.62
N PRO A 110 6.01 -1.07 2.05
CA PRO A 110 5.42 -1.10 3.40
C PRO A 110 6.44 -1.42 4.48
N ARG A 111 6.13 -1.03 5.72
CA ARG A 111 6.78 -1.57 6.93
C ARG A 111 6.46 -3.05 7.08
N PHE A 112 7.33 -3.75 7.79
CA PHE A 112 7.02 -5.07 8.32
C PHE A 112 5.82 -5.04 9.30
N PRO A 113 5.18 -6.20 9.56
CA PRO A 113 4.08 -6.31 10.54
C PRO A 113 4.41 -5.75 11.93
N ASP A 114 5.65 -5.88 12.39
CA ASP A 114 6.12 -5.34 13.66
C ASP A 114 6.43 -3.83 13.61
N GLY A 115 6.30 -3.19 12.45
CA GLY A 115 6.55 -1.77 12.22
C GLY A 115 7.99 -1.44 11.80
N THR A 116 8.86 -2.45 11.72
CA THR A 116 10.24 -2.27 11.26
C THR A 116 10.25 -1.79 9.80
N ASP A 117 11.08 -0.80 9.52
CA ASP A 117 11.41 -0.38 8.17
C ASP A 117 12.68 -1.08 7.70
N PHE A 118 12.81 -1.25 6.38
CA PHE A 118 14.06 -1.68 5.76
C PHE A 118 14.58 -0.57 4.84
N ASP A 119 15.89 -0.56 4.65
CA ASP A 119 16.55 0.34 3.71
C ASP A 119 16.35 -0.17 2.28
N ASP A 120 15.42 0.46 1.57
CA ASP A 120 15.07 0.16 0.19
C ASP A 120 16.03 0.75 -0.84
N SER A 121 17.02 1.53 -0.41
CA SER A 121 18.10 2.04 -1.28
C SER A 121 19.18 1.01 -1.58
N ARG A 122 19.12 -0.15 -0.92
CA ARG A 122 20.07 -1.25 -1.10
C ARG A 122 19.83 -1.99 -2.41
N GLU A 123 20.87 -2.09 -3.23
CA GLU A 123 20.83 -2.84 -4.51
C GLU A 123 20.78 -4.36 -4.32
N ASP A 124 21.06 -4.87 -3.11
CA ASP A 124 21.22 -6.29 -2.79
C ASP A 124 20.03 -6.90 -2.02
N ILE A 125 18.83 -6.30 -2.10
CA ILE A 125 17.64 -6.85 -1.45
C ILE A 125 17.25 -8.17 -2.12
N GLU A 126 17.50 -9.26 -1.40
CA GLU A 126 17.11 -10.61 -1.82
C GLU A 126 15.79 -11.00 -1.17
N LEU A 127 14.80 -11.34 -2.01
CA LEU A 127 13.46 -11.72 -1.58
C LEU A 127 13.33 -13.24 -1.48
N ILE A 128 12.86 -13.72 -0.34
CA ILE A 128 12.46 -15.11 -0.12
C ILE A 128 10.93 -15.17 -0.24
N ASN A 129 10.46 -15.54 -1.43
CA ASN A 129 9.05 -15.51 -1.77
C ASN A 129 8.23 -16.50 -0.94
N ALA A 130 7.10 -16.03 -0.42
CA ALA A 130 6.05 -16.93 0.05
C ALA A 130 5.26 -17.46 -1.14
N ALA A 131 4.55 -18.58 -0.96
CA ALA A 131 3.61 -19.05 -1.96
C ALA A 131 2.49 -18.00 -2.15
N PRO A 132 2.36 -17.39 -3.34
CA PRO A 132 1.44 -16.26 -3.53
C PRO A 132 -0.04 -16.61 -3.28
N ASN A 133 -0.41 -17.85 -3.58
CA ASN A 133 -1.76 -18.39 -3.40
C ASN A 133 -2.04 -18.87 -1.96
N SER A 134 -1.14 -18.62 -1.01
CA SER A 134 -1.32 -19.03 0.40
C SER A 134 -1.47 -17.86 1.36
N VAL A 135 -1.45 -16.62 0.86
CA VAL A 135 -1.48 -15.41 1.69
C VAL A 135 -2.66 -14.55 1.30
N GLU A 136 -3.56 -14.32 2.26
CA GLU A 136 -4.66 -13.37 2.10
C GLU A 136 -4.25 -11.98 2.57
N VAL A 137 -4.80 -10.96 1.90
CA VAL A 137 -4.63 -9.56 2.22
C VAL A 137 -5.98 -8.86 2.27
N TRP A 138 -6.06 -7.76 3.02
CA TRP A 138 -7.27 -6.96 3.10
C TRP A 138 -7.46 -6.12 1.84
N TRP A 139 -8.60 -6.33 1.18
CA TRP A 139 -9.05 -5.59 0.01
C TRP A 139 -10.24 -4.71 0.37
N PHE A 140 -10.17 -3.44 0.03
CA PHE A 140 -11.28 -2.50 0.12
C PHE A 140 -11.81 -2.17 -1.28
N LYS A 141 -13.07 -2.54 -1.51
CA LYS A 141 -13.80 -2.14 -2.72
C LYS A 141 -14.33 -0.72 -2.54
N VAL A 142 -13.64 0.23 -3.20
CA VAL A 142 -13.95 1.66 -3.17
C VAL A 142 -15.22 1.98 -3.96
#